data_AF-A0A7C4F035-F1
#
_entry.id   AF-A0A7C4F035-F1
#
_cell.length_a   1.000
_cell.length_b   1.000
_cell.length_c   1.000
_cell.angle_alpha   90.00
_cell.angle_beta   90.00
_cell.angle_gamma   90.00
#
_symmetry.space_group_name_H-M   'P 1'
#
loop_
_entity.id
_entity.type
_entity.pdbx_description
1 polymer ?
#
loop_
_entity_poly.entity_id
_entity_poly.type
_entity_poly.pdbx_seq_one_letter_code
_entity_poly.pdbx_strand_id
1 'polypeptide(L)'
;YLRLQDPLQTKYTGGTVAHVWLGESNPPVESVASLVRKICENFKLPYFTLTPTFSICPEDGYLSGEQRTCPKCGRTTEVYSRVVGYLRPVEQWNQGKQEEFKQRKAFDKALARKLSVSIASDA
;
A
#
# COMPACT_ATOMS: atom_id res chain seq x y z
N TYR A 1 1.96 -1.83 13.23
CA TYR A 1 0.76 -1.31 12.52
C TYR A 1 -0.47 -2.19 12.79
N LEU A 2 -0.59 -3.41 12.24
CA LEU A 2 -1.81 -4.22 12.36
C LEU A 2 -2.24 -4.54 13.81
N ARG A 3 -1.29 -4.86 14.71
CA ARG A 3 -1.56 -5.04 16.15
C ARG A 3 -2.22 -3.85 16.83
N LEU A 4 -1.96 -2.63 16.34
CA LEU A 4 -2.58 -1.41 16.86
C LEU A 4 -3.98 -1.20 16.30
N GLN A 5 -4.22 -1.62 15.05
CA GLN A 5 -5.49 -1.46 14.36
C GLN A 5 -6.53 -2.49 14.79
N ASP A 6 -6.11 -3.72 15.06
CA ASP A 6 -7.00 -4.85 15.31
C ASP A 6 -7.99 -4.65 16.49
N PRO A 7 -7.57 -4.19 17.69
CA PRO A 7 -8.51 -3.98 18.80
C PRO A 7 -9.43 -2.78 18.60
N LEU A 8 -9.07 -1.85 17.72
CA LEU A 8 -9.86 -0.66 17.42
C LEU A 8 -10.91 -0.97 16.37
N GLN A 9 -10.48 -1.53 15.24
CA GLN A 9 -11.36 -1.79 14.09
C GLN A 9 -12.45 -2.80 14.42
N THR A 10 -12.17 -3.78 15.29
CA THR A 10 -13.15 -4.77 15.77
C THR A 10 -14.28 -4.17 16.62
N LYS A 11 -14.12 -2.96 17.18
CA LYS A 11 -15.18 -2.29 17.95
C LYS A 11 -16.25 -1.65 17.07
N TYR A 12 -15.99 -1.50 15.78
CA TYR A 12 -16.89 -0.82 14.84
C TYR A 12 -17.44 -1.80 13.82
N THR A 13 -18.78 -1.93 13.78
CA THR A 13 -19.49 -2.79 12.82
C THR A 13 -19.89 -2.06 11.53
N GLY A 14 -19.78 -0.72 11.50
CA GLY A 14 -20.17 0.14 10.37
C GLY A 14 -19.20 0.16 9.18
N GLY A 15 -18.28 -0.81 9.09
CA GLY A 15 -17.26 -0.88 8.05
C GLY A 15 -16.01 -0.06 8.39
N THR A 16 -14.96 -0.76 8.82
CA THR A 16 -13.61 -0.20 8.99
C THR A 16 -12.67 -0.84 7.97
N VAL A 17 -11.62 -0.13 7.57
CA VAL A 17 -10.63 -0.65 6.63
C VAL A 17 -9.21 -0.34 7.09
N ALA A 18 -8.36 -1.36 7.11
CA ALA A 18 -6.91 -1.20 7.25
C ALA A 18 -6.25 -1.17 5.86
N HIS A 19 -5.58 -0.07 5.51
CA HIS A 19 -4.82 0.02 4.26
C HIS A 19 -3.35 -0.36 4.48
N VAL A 20 -2.87 -1.33 3.73
CA VAL A 20 -1.46 -1.67 3.62
C VAL A 20 -0.98 -1.21 2.24
N TRP A 21 -0.17 -0.15 2.22
CA TRP A 21 0.41 0.39 0.99
C TRP A 21 1.66 -0.41 0.63
N LEU A 22 1.71 -1.02 -0.55
CA LEU A 22 2.86 -1.80 -1.03
C LEU A 22 3.86 -0.93 -1.82
N GLY A 23 3.47 0.29 -2.20
CA GLY A 23 4.28 1.14 -3.08
C GLY A 23 4.45 0.50 -4.45
N GLU A 24 5.65 0.61 -5.03
CA GLU A 24 6.01 -0.03 -6.31
C GLU A 24 6.27 -1.54 -6.19
N SER A 25 6.21 -2.10 -4.98
CA SER A 25 6.45 -3.53 -4.80
C SER A 25 5.40 -4.34 -5.55
N ASN A 26 5.87 -5.19 -6.46
CA ASN A 26 5.09 -6.24 -7.10
C ASN A 26 5.45 -7.60 -6.47
N PRO A 27 4.97 -7.91 -5.25
CA PRO A 27 5.33 -9.13 -4.56
C PRO A 27 4.85 -10.38 -5.31
N PRO A 28 5.59 -11.50 -5.27
CA PRO A 28 5.13 -12.77 -5.79
C PRO A 28 3.79 -13.19 -5.18
N VAL A 29 2.96 -13.87 -5.96
CA VAL A 29 1.60 -14.28 -5.54
C VAL A 29 1.63 -15.11 -4.27
N GLU A 30 2.63 -15.98 -4.13
CA GLU A 30 2.83 -16.85 -2.97
C GLU A 30 3.11 -16.03 -1.70
N SER A 31 3.85 -14.92 -1.84
CA SER A 31 4.13 -14.01 -0.73
C SER A 31 2.88 -13.25 -0.30
N VAL A 32 2.07 -12.80 -1.27
CA VAL A 32 0.79 -12.14 -1.00
C VAL A 32 -0.17 -13.11 -0.30
N ALA A 33 -0.32 -14.33 -0.83
CA ALA A 33 -1.19 -15.35 -0.25
C ALA A 33 -0.76 -15.72 1.18
N SER A 34 0.55 -15.86 1.40
CA SER A 34 1.11 -16.12 2.73
C SER A 34 0.85 -14.97 3.71
N LEU A 35 0.95 -13.71 3.25
CA LEU A 35 0.64 -12.56 4.06
C LEU A 35 -0.85 -12.50 4.43
N VAL A 36 -1.74 -12.67 3.45
CA VAL A 36 -3.19 -12.72 3.67
C VAL A 36 -3.54 -13.79 4.70
N ARG A 37 -3.02 -15.01 4.52
CA ARG A 37 -3.22 -16.12 5.46
C ARG A 37 -2.78 -15.75 6.88
N LYS A 38 -1.57 -15.23 7.05
CA LYS A 38 -1.05 -14.79 8.35
C LYS A 38 -1.93 -13.70 8.98
N ILE A 39 -2.44 -12.76 8.19
CA ILE A 39 -3.31 -11.71 8.72
C ILE A 39 -4.61 -12.33 9.25
N CYS A 40 -5.27 -13.18 8.45
CA CYS A 40 -6.53 -13.80 8.83
C CYS A 40 -6.41 -14.80 9.99
N GLU A 41 -5.26 -15.47 10.15
CA GLU A 41 -5.02 -16.41 11.25
C GLU A 41 -4.69 -15.70 12.58
N ASN A 42 -4.08 -14.51 12.55
CA ASN A 42 -3.55 -13.84 13.74
C ASN A 42 -4.36 -12.60 14.17
N PHE A 43 -5.25 -12.08 13.32
CA PHE A 43 -6.01 -10.86 13.58
C PHE A 43 -7.49 -11.06 13.24
N LYS A 44 -8.35 -10.23 13.84
CA LYS A 44 -9.80 -10.22 13.63
C LYS A 44 -10.26 -8.99 12.82
N LEU A 45 -9.34 -8.42 12.03
CA LEU A 45 -9.60 -7.26 11.20
C LEU A 45 -10.75 -7.56 10.24
N PRO A 46 -11.83 -6.75 10.24
CA PRO A 46 -13.01 -7.02 9.43
C PRO A 46 -12.74 -6.82 7.93
N TYR A 47 -11.90 -5.85 7.59
CA TYR A 47 -11.53 -5.57 6.20
C TYR A 47 -10.15 -4.93 6.12
N PHE A 48 -9.31 -5.44 5.23
CA PHE A 48 -8.00 -4.87 4.94
C PHE A 48 -7.71 -4.93 3.45
N THR A 49 -6.81 -4.06 3.00
CA THR A 49 -6.42 -3.97 1.59
C THR A 49 -4.92 -3.99 1.45
N LEU A 50 -4.43 -4.69 0.43
CA LEU A 50 -3.06 -4.60 -0.05
C LEU A 50 -3.10 -3.78 -1.32
N THR A 51 -2.51 -2.58 -1.29
CA THR A 51 -2.60 -1.64 -2.42
C THR A 51 -1.22 -1.37 -3.01
N PRO A 52 -0.92 -1.85 -4.23
CA PRO A 52 0.22 -1.38 -4.99
C PRO A 52 -0.07 -0.02 -5.62
N THR A 53 0.99 0.74 -5.85
CA THR A 53 0.98 1.91 -6.75
C THR A 53 1.45 1.44 -8.12
N PHE A 54 0.69 1.78 -9.15
CA PHE A 54 1.00 1.42 -10.53
C PHE A 54 0.60 2.57 -11.46
N SER A 55 1.09 2.55 -12.68
CA SER A 55 0.80 3.58 -13.67
C SER A 55 0.27 2.95 -14.95
N ILE A 56 -0.59 3.67 -15.68
CA ILE A 56 -1.16 3.22 -16.94
C ILE A 56 -0.68 4.15 -18.05
N CYS A 57 -0.01 3.57 -19.05
CA CYS A 57 0.29 4.23 -20.31
C CYS A 57 -0.90 4.05 -21.26
N PRO A 58 -1.34 5.12 -21.97
CA PRO A 58 -2.40 5.01 -22.96
C PRO A 58 -2.02 4.14 -24.18
N GLU A 59 -0.73 3.90 -24.40
CA GLU A 59 -0.22 3.10 -25.53
C GLU A 59 0.30 1.73 -25.08
N ASP A 60 1.18 1.68 -24.07
CA ASP A 60 1.85 0.45 -23.62
C ASP A 60 1.14 -0.28 -22.47
N GLY A 61 0.07 0.30 -21.93
CA GLY A 61 -0.72 -0.29 -20.84
C GLY A 61 -0.03 -0.22 -19.46
N TYR A 62 -0.12 -1.32 -18.72
CA TYR A 62 0.26 -1.37 -17.30
C TYR A 62 1.78 -1.22 -17.06
N LEU A 63 2.14 -0.35 -16.13
CA LEU A 63 3.50 -0.11 -15.64
C LEU A 63 3.51 -0.24 -14.12
N SER A 64 4.51 -0.94 -13.57
CA SER A 64 4.67 -1.08 -12.12
C SER A 64 5.28 0.18 -11.50
N GLY A 65 4.76 0.61 -10.34
CA GLY A 65 5.24 1.79 -9.62
C GLY A 65 4.64 3.11 -10.09
N GLU A 66 5.09 4.19 -9.46
CA GLU A 66 4.77 5.56 -9.84
C GLU A 66 5.70 5.98 -11.00
N GLN A 67 5.17 5.92 -12.22
CA GLN A 67 5.85 6.39 -13.42
C GLN A 67 4.94 7.43 -14.04
N ARG A 68 5.44 8.67 -14.19
CA ARG A 68 4.70 9.78 -14.85
C ARG A 68 4.94 9.85 -16.36
N THR A 69 5.97 9.15 -16.81
CA THR A 69 6.38 9.06 -18.21
C THR A 69 6.65 7.61 -18.54
N CYS A 70 6.07 7.11 -19.63
CA CYS A 70 6.26 5.75 -20.07
C CYS A 70 7.72 5.53 -20.51
N PRO A 71 8.42 4.50 -19.99
CA PRO A 71 9.80 4.22 -20.37
C PRO A 71 9.93 3.62 -21.78
N LYS A 72 8.82 3.18 -22.39
CA LYS A 72 8.79 2.57 -23.73
C LYS A 72 8.52 3.61 -24.82
N CYS A 73 7.43 4.38 -24.70
CA CYS A 73 7.00 5.33 -25.72
C CYS A 73 7.18 6.82 -25.35
N GLY A 74 7.59 7.14 -24.12
CA GLY A 74 7.81 8.52 -23.66
C GLY A 74 6.55 9.34 -23.39
N ARG A 75 5.34 8.78 -23.55
CA ARG A 75 4.09 9.49 -23.24
C ARG A 75 3.85 9.66 -21.75
N THR A 76 3.06 10.67 -21.40
CA THR A 76 2.52 10.83 -20.05
C THR A 76 1.63 9.66 -19.67
N THR A 77 1.80 9.18 -18.45
CA THR A 77 1.06 8.05 -17.85
C THR A 77 0.19 8.55 -16.70
N GLU A 78 -0.89 7.82 -16.42
CA GLU A 78 -1.76 8.08 -15.27
C GLU A 78 -1.32 7.22 -14.07
N VAL A 79 -1.04 7.84 -12.92
CA VAL A 79 -0.62 7.10 -11.72
C VAL A 79 -1.85 6.71 -10.91
N TYR A 80 -2.07 5.41 -10.72
CA TYR A 80 -3.19 4.88 -9.96
C TYR A 80 -2.77 4.43 -8.56
N SER A 81 -3.60 4.79 -7.58
CA SER A 81 -3.56 4.22 -6.23
C SER A 81 -4.98 4.21 -5.63
N ARG A 82 -5.13 3.65 -4.43
CA ARG A 82 -6.42 3.67 -3.72
C ARG A 82 -6.55 4.97 -2.94
N VAL A 83 -7.65 5.70 -3.12
CA VAL A 83 -7.87 6.96 -2.38
C VAL A 83 -8.23 6.63 -0.93
N VAL A 84 -9.37 5.97 -0.74
CA VAL A 84 -9.93 5.53 0.56
C VAL A 84 -10.68 4.19 0.47
N GLY A 85 -10.97 3.73 -0.75
CA GLY A 85 -11.82 2.55 -0.94
C GLY A 85 -11.87 2.03 -2.38
N TYR A 86 -11.48 2.84 -3.36
CA TYR A 86 -11.41 2.48 -4.77
C TYR A 86 -10.16 3.07 -5.43
N LEU A 87 -9.74 2.50 -6.56
CA LEU A 87 -8.57 2.94 -7.33
C LEU A 87 -8.94 4.10 -8.25
N ARG A 88 -8.13 5.16 -8.27
CA ARG A 88 -8.27 6.31 -9.18
C ARG A 88 -6.91 6.91 -9.52
N PRO A 89 -6.81 7.64 -10.66
CA PRO A 89 -5.64 8.47 -10.95
C PRO A 89 -5.41 9.49 -9.85
N VAL A 90 -4.19 9.57 -9.33
CA VAL A 90 -3.80 10.48 -8.24
C VAL A 90 -4.02 11.94 -8.65
N GLU A 91 -3.82 12.26 -9.93
CA GLU A 91 -4.05 13.58 -10.51
C GLU A 91 -5.50 14.05 -10.38
N GLN A 92 -6.45 13.11 -10.30
CA GLN A 92 -7.88 13.41 -10.16
C GLN A 92 -8.35 13.50 -8.70
N TRP A 93 -7.44 13.33 -7.74
CA TRP A 93 -7.78 13.47 -6.32
C TRP A 93 -7.84 14.95 -5.94
N ASN A 94 -8.55 15.27 -4.85
CA ASN A 94 -8.48 16.62 -4.30
C ASN A 94 -7.06 16.94 -3.77
N GLN A 95 -6.75 18.23 -3.62
CA GLN A 95 -5.41 18.69 -3.21
C GLN A 95 -4.94 18.04 -1.89
N GLY A 96 -5.83 17.93 -0.89
CA GLY A 96 -5.47 17.31 0.39
C GLY A 96 -5.10 15.83 0.27
N LYS A 97 -5.77 15.09 -0.61
CA LYS A 97 -5.46 13.68 -0.87
C LYS A 97 -4.21 13.51 -1.71
N GLN A 98 -3.89 14.45 -2.60
CA GLN A 98 -2.60 14.46 -3.29
C GLN A 98 -1.45 14.67 -2.31
N GLU A 99 -1.59 15.59 -1.35
CA GLU A 99 -0.57 15.78 -0.29
C GLU A 99 -0.48 14.58 0.65
N GLU A 100 -1.62 13.98 1.02
CA GLU A 100 -1.64 12.74 1.81
C GLU A 100 -0.90 11.61 1.09
N PHE A 101 -1.10 11.45 -0.22
CA PHE A 101 -0.41 10.46 -1.03
C PHE A 101 1.12 10.61 -0.96
N LYS A 102 1.64 11.84 -1.06
CA LYS A 102 3.09 12.13 -0.93
C LYS A 102 3.65 11.75 0.44
N GLN A 103 2.82 11.78 1.48
CA GLN A 103 3.20 11.46 2.86
C GLN A 103 3.00 9.97 3.21
N ARG A 104 2.41 9.17 2.32
CA ARG A 104 2.15 7.75 2.59
C ARG A 104 3.45 6.99 2.78
N LYS A 105 3.48 6.16 3.83
CA LYS A 105 4.56 5.20 4.07
C LYS A 105 4.20 3.87 3.42
N ALA A 106 4.89 3.55 2.33
CA ALA A 106 4.82 2.24 1.72
C ALA A 106 5.54 1.19 2.58
N PHE A 107 5.08 -0.05 2.47
CA PHE A 107 5.73 -1.22 3.04
C PHE A 107 7.00 -1.52 2.22
N ASP A 108 8.13 -1.04 2.71
CA ASP A 108 9.44 -1.34 2.15
C ASP A 108 10.11 -2.47 2.94
N LYS A 109 10.65 -3.47 2.25
CA LYS A 109 11.49 -4.51 2.87
C LYS A 109 12.70 -3.90 3.60
N ALA A 110 13.20 -2.73 3.18
CA ALA A 110 14.27 -2.02 3.86
C ALA A 110 13.85 -1.44 5.23
N LEU A 111 12.57 -1.10 5.42
CA LEU A 111 12.04 -0.66 6.72
C LEU A 111 11.94 -1.80 7.73
N ALA A 112 11.76 -3.05 7.28
CA ALA A 112 11.75 -4.22 8.16
C ALA A 112 13.13 -4.49 8.79
N ARG A 113 14.22 -4.16 8.08
CA ARG A 113 15.60 -4.32 8.58
C ARG A 113 16.05 -3.22 9.54
N LYS A 114 15.46 -2.02 9.46
CA LYS A 114 15.77 -0.91 10.39
C LYS A 114 15.15 -1.08 11.79
N LEU A 115 14.13 -1.92 11.95
CA LEU A 115 13.47 -2.17 13.25
C LEU A 115 14.14 -3.26 14.10
N SER A 116 15.13 -3.98 13.57
CA SER A 116 15.88 -5.02 14.30
C SER A 116 17.20 -4.52 14.91
N VAL A 117 17.46 -3.21 14.91
CA VAL A 117 18.69 -2.62 15.49
C VAL A 117 18.31 -1.50 16.47
N SER A 118 17.78 -1.88 17.64
CA SER A 118 17.80 -1.06 18.86
C SER A 118 17.31 -1.83 20.11
N ILE A 119 17.70 -3.10 20.24
CA ILE A 119 17.76 -3.76 21.56
C ILE A 119 19.19 -4.26 21.69
N ALA A 120 20.12 -3.32 21.86
CA ALA A 120 21.41 -3.63 22.44
C ALA A 120 21.22 -3.58 23.96
N SER A 121 21.56 -4.70 24.57
CA SER A 121 21.65 -4.96 26.00
C SER A 121 22.48 -3.90 26.73
N ASP A 122 21.87 -3.24 27.71
CA ASP A 122 22.62 -2.73 28.86
C ASP A 122 22.34 -3.68 30.03
N ALA A 123 23.44 -4.15 30.62
CA ALA A 123 23.52 -5.00 31.79
C ALA A 123 23.02 -4.30 33.06
#